data_AF-A0A3D0SLS9-F1
#
_entry.id   AF-A0A3D0SLS9-F1
#
_cell.length_a   1.000
_cell.length_b   1.000
_cell.length_c   1.000
_cell.angle_alpha   90.00
_cell.angle_beta   90.00
_cell.angle_gamma   90.00
#
_symmetry.space_group_name_H-M   'P 1'
#
loop_
_entity.id
_entity.type
_entity.pdbx_description
1 polymer ?
#
loop_
_entity_poly.entity_id
_entity_poly.type
_entity_poly.pdbx_seq_one_letter_code
_entity_poly.pdbx_strand_id
1 'polypeptide(L)'
;MPIHRLHESHDLRSKILPAELLSLFNDRFIRSCDLIEEYIFRLALRVVRQAGLVAPLAKGGTATEIAIGAGLDPLAGPWLTDWLLRLL
;
A
#
# COMPACT_ATOMS: atom_id res chain seq x y z
N MET A 1 -2.06 -7.45 4.00
CA MET A 1 -1.64 -8.46 2.99
C MET A 1 -0.64 -9.41 3.64
N PRO A 2 -0.49 -10.68 3.24
CA PRO A 2 0.24 -11.64 4.07
C PRO A 2 1.74 -11.38 4.07
N ILE A 3 2.33 -11.36 5.28
CA ILE A 3 3.77 -11.20 5.57
C ILE A 3 4.61 -12.39 5.09
N HIS A 4 3.99 -13.49 4.61
CA HIS A 4 4.64 -14.48 3.75
C HIS A 4 3.56 -15.18 2.92
N ARG A 5 3.49 -14.88 1.62
CA ARG A 5 3.37 -15.99 0.67
C ARG A 5 4.80 -16.44 0.43
N LEU A 6 5.13 -17.66 0.85
CA LEU A 6 6.24 -18.40 0.27
C LEU A 6 5.93 -18.52 -1.21
N HIS A 7 6.33 -17.50 -1.98
CA HIS A 7 6.42 -17.65 -3.40
C HIS A 7 7.57 -18.62 -3.56
N GLU A 8 7.28 -19.84 -3.99
CA GLU A 8 8.22 -20.67 -4.72
C GLU A 8 8.58 -19.99 -6.06
N SER A 9 8.87 -18.69 -6.03
CA SER A 9 9.51 -17.97 -7.11
C SER A 9 10.98 -18.25 -6.99
N HIS A 10 11.58 -18.77 -8.06
CA HIS A 10 13.02 -18.72 -8.20
C HIS A 10 13.50 -17.29 -7.96
N ASP A 11 14.52 -17.11 -7.12
CA ASP A 11 15.18 -15.82 -6.93
C ASP A 11 15.73 -15.33 -8.28
N LEU A 12 15.08 -14.30 -8.86
CA LEU A 12 15.46 -13.72 -10.15
C LEU A 12 16.44 -12.56 -10.00
N ARG A 13 16.87 -12.20 -8.79
CA ARG A 13 17.70 -11.01 -8.56
C ARG A 13 18.97 -11.03 -9.40
N SER A 14 19.65 -12.18 -9.48
CA SER A 14 20.85 -12.38 -10.30
C SER A 14 20.63 -12.25 -11.81
N LYS A 15 19.38 -12.33 -12.28
CA LYS A 15 19.01 -12.18 -13.70
C LYS A 15 18.60 -10.74 -14.05
N ILE A 16 18.23 -9.94 -13.07
CA ILE A 16 17.63 -8.60 -13.27
C ILE A 16 18.58 -7.49 -12.80
N LEU A 17 19.38 -7.76 -11.77
CA LEU A 17 20.26 -6.76 -11.16
C LEU A 17 21.71 -6.94 -11.63
N PRO A 18 22.43 -5.83 -11.86
CA PRO A 18 23.89 -5.82 -11.94
C PRO A 18 24.53 -6.46 -10.71
N ALA A 19 25.69 -7.10 -10.88
CA ALA A 19 26.37 -7.85 -9.84
C ALA A 19 26.70 -6.98 -8.60
N GLU A 20 27.01 -5.71 -8.83
CA GLU A 20 27.37 -4.73 -7.80
C GLU A 20 26.20 -4.42 -6.86
N LEU A 21 24.96 -4.61 -7.31
CA LEU A 21 23.75 -4.32 -6.53
C LEU A 21 23.23 -5.54 -5.77
N LEU A 22 23.63 -6.77 -6.14
CA LEU A 22 23.07 -7.99 -5.55
C LEU A 22 23.21 -8.06 -4.03
N SER A 23 24.32 -7.55 -3.49
CA SER A 23 24.57 -7.55 -2.04
C SER A 23 23.66 -6.57 -1.28
N LEU A 24 23.17 -5.52 -1.95
CA LEU A 24 22.28 -4.51 -1.36
C LEU A 24 20.83 -5.00 -1.30
N PHE A 25 20.39 -5.75 -2.31
CA PHE A 25 19.03 -6.30 -2.41
C PHE A 25 18.91 -7.70 -1.78
N ASN A 26 19.55 -7.91 -0.63
CA ASN A 26 19.57 -9.18 0.08
C ASN A 26 18.25 -9.46 0.85
N ASP A 27 18.17 -10.61 1.51
CA ASP A 27 16.95 -11.03 2.20
C ASP A 27 16.58 -10.11 3.37
N ARG A 28 17.56 -9.44 3.99
CA ARG A 28 17.28 -8.42 5.02
C ARG A 28 16.61 -7.20 4.40
N PHE A 29 17.07 -6.76 3.22
CA PHE A 29 16.43 -5.67 2.49
C PHE A 29 14.98 -6.03 2.13
N ILE A 30 14.74 -7.20 1.55
CA ILE A 30 13.38 -7.65 1.18
C ILE A 30 12.47 -7.69 2.42
N ARG A 31 12.92 -8.29 3.53
CA ARG A 31 12.15 -8.28 4.79
C ARG A 31 11.86 -6.88 5.30
N SER A 32 12.76 -5.92 5.10
CA SER A 32 12.49 -4.52 5.49
C SER A 32 11.40 -3.88 4.64
N CYS A 33 11.33 -4.20 3.34
CA CYS A 33 10.22 -3.80 2.49
C CYS A 33 8.90 -4.39 2.98
N ASP A 34 8.86 -5.69 3.28
CA ASP A 34 7.65 -6.35 3.79
C ASP A 34 7.14 -5.68 5.09
N LEU A 35 8.05 -5.32 6.00
CA LEU A 35 7.71 -4.63 7.25
C LEU A 35 7.17 -3.21 6.99
N ILE A 36 7.73 -2.49 6.03
CA ILE A 36 7.26 -1.15 5.64
C ILE A 36 5.87 -1.26 5.01
N GLU A 37 5.65 -2.21 4.11
CA GLU A 37 4.34 -2.46 3.49
C GLU A 37 3.27 -2.78 4.54
N GLU A 38 3.59 -3.66 5.49
CA GLU A 38 2.68 -4.00 6.58
C GLU A 38 2.39 -2.79 7.48
N TYR A 39 3.41 -1.97 7.79
CA TYR A 39 3.23 -0.74 8.54
C TYR A 39 2.30 0.23 7.81
N ILE A 40 2.53 0.46 6.52
CA ILE A 40 1.71 1.35 5.67
C ILE A 40 0.27 0.84 5.61
N PHE A 41 0.05 -0.45 5.43
CA PHE A 41 -1.27 -1.06 5.40
C PHE A 41 -2.03 -0.85 6.73
N ARG A 42 -1.38 -1.10 7.86
CA ARG A 42 -1.98 -0.87 9.20
C ARG A 42 -2.26 0.61 9.44
N LEU A 43 -1.37 1.49 9.00
CA LEU A 43 -1.57 2.94 9.08
C LEU A 43 -2.78 3.37 8.25
N ALA A 44 -2.91 2.88 7.02
CA ALA A 44 -4.05 3.16 6.15
C ALA A 44 -5.38 2.73 6.78
N LEU A 45 -5.45 1.51 7.34
CA LEU A 45 -6.63 1.05 8.07
C LEU A 45 -6.98 1.97 9.26
N ARG A 46 -5.96 2.48 9.97
CA ARG A 46 -6.17 3.42 11.07
C ARG A 46 -6.70 4.76 10.56
N VAL A 47 -6.13 5.30 9.49
CA VAL A 47 -6.59 6.53 8.84
C VAL A 47 -8.05 6.39 8.41
N VAL A 48 -8.41 5.30 7.74
CA VAL A 48 -9.80 5.03 7.31
C VAL A 48 -10.78 5.07 8.49
N ARG A 49 -10.41 4.45 9.61
CA ARG A 49 -11.25 4.44 10.82
C ARG A 49 -11.35 5.82 11.46
N GLN A 50 -10.22 6.52 11.61
CA GLN A 50 -10.18 7.81 12.31
C GLN A 50 -10.78 8.96 11.50
N ALA A 51 -10.67 8.91 10.17
CA ALA A 51 -11.25 9.90 9.28
C ALA A 51 -12.72 9.61 8.90
N GLY A 52 -13.33 8.57 9.45
CA GLY A 52 -14.73 8.22 9.16
C GLY A 52 -14.97 7.70 7.73
N LEU A 53 -13.93 7.19 7.07
CA LEU A 53 -13.98 6.75 5.66
C LEU A 53 -14.55 5.34 5.46
N VAL A 54 -14.85 4.61 6.54
CA VAL A 54 -15.34 3.22 6.46
C VAL A 54 -16.61 3.12 5.61
N ALA A 55 -17.63 3.93 5.89
CA ALA A 55 -18.90 3.89 5.16
C ALA A 55 -18.77 4.46 3.72
N PRO A 56 -18.10 5.61 3.50
CA PRO A 56 -17.83 6.10 2.14
C PRO A 56 -17.10 5.10 1.24
N LEU A 57 -16.04 4.45 1.75
CA LEU A 57 -15.30 3.44 0.98
C LEU A 57 -16.13 2.19 0.71
N ALA A 58 -16.91 1.71 1.70
CA ALA A 58 -17.77 0.55 1.53
C ALA A 58 -18.92 0.78 0.53
N LYS A 59 -19.41 2.02 0.42
CA LYS A 59 -20.43 2.41 -0.57
C LYS A 59 -19.90 2.30 -2.01
N GLY A 60 -18.60 2.46 -2.21
CA GLY A 60 -17.96 2.46 -3.52
C GLY A 60 -18.25 3.73 -4.33
N GLY A 61 -17.63 3.81 -5.51
CA GLY A 61 -17.67 4.98 -6.40
C GLY A 61 -16.28 5.39 -6.86
N THR A 62 -16.19 6.53 -7.53
CA THR A 62 -14.90 7.13 -7.90
C THR A 62 -14.23 7.73 -6.66
N ALA A 63 -12.89 7.84 -6.69
CA ALA A 63 -12.13 8.46 -5.60
C ALA A 63 -12.61 9.88 -5.29
N THR A 64 -12.97 10.66 -6.32
CA THR A 64 -13.51 12.01 -6.16
C THR A 64 -14.87 12.02 -5.47
N GLU A 65 -15.80 11.15 -5.86
CA GLU A 65 -17.14 11.07 -5.24
C GLU A 65 -17.05 10.68 -3.76
N ILE A 66 -16.19 9.73 -3.44
CA ILE A 66 -15.95 9.27 -2.07
C ILE A 66 -15.31 10.40 -1.24
N ALA A 67 -14.29 11.09 -1.79
CA ALA A 67 -13.63 12.19 -1.11
C ALA A 67 -14.58 13.35 -0.80
N ILE A 68 -15.43 13.74 -1.77
CA ILE A 68 -16.46 14.76 -1.58
C ILE A 68 -17.48 14.29 -0.53
N GLY A 69 -17.97 13.05 -0.65
CA GLY A 69 -18.95 12.49 0.29
C GLY A 69 -18.43 12.37 1.72
N ALA A 70 -17.11 12.26 1.89
CA ALA A 70 -16.44 12.24 3.19
C ALA A 70 -16.01 13.63 3.70
N GLY A 71 -16.22 14.71 2.93
CA GLY A 71 -15.82 16.06 3.31
C GLY A 71 -14.30 16.26 3.36
N LEU A 72 -13.53 15.51 2.55
CA LEU A 72 -12.08 15.68 2.47
C LEU A 72 -11.71 16.95 1.69
N ASP A 73 -10.46 17.39 1.88
CA ASP A 73 -9.90 18.50 1.12
C ASP A 73 -10.05 18.28 -0.40
N PRO A 74 -10.53 19.27 -1.18
CA PRO A 74 -10.79 19.09 -2.61
C PRO A 74 -9.55 18.80 -3.46
N LEU A 75 -8.36 19.22 -3.02
CA LEU A 75 -7.11 19.04 -3.76
C LEU A 75 -6.41 17.73 -3.38
N ALA A 76 -6.38 17.38 -2.09
CA ALA A 76 -5.69 16.20 -1.59
C ALA A 76 -6.60 14.96 -1.45
N GLY A 77 -7.89 15.16 -1.18
CA GLY A 77 -8.87 14.13 -0.88
C GLY A 77 -9.02 13.07 -1.98
N PRO A 78 -9.15 13.44 -3.27
CA PRO A 78 -9.22 12.46 -4.35
C PRO A 78 -7.98 11.57 -4.44
N TRP A 79 -6.77 12.12 -4.27
CA TRP A 79 -5.52 11.36 -4.30
C TRP A 79 -5.38 10.41 -3.12
N LEU A 80 -5.71 10.87 -1.92
CA LEU A 80 -5.74 10.02 -0.72
C LEU A 80 -6.69 8.85 -0.93
N THR A 81 -7.87 9.13 -1.48
CA THR A 81 -8.91 8.12 -1.66
C THR A 81 -8.54 7.12 -2.75
N ASP A 82 -7.99 7.56 -3.88
CA ASP A 82 -7.47 6.67 -4.93
C ASP A 82 -6.36 5.76 -4.38
N TRP A 83 -5.43 6.31 -3.60
CA TRP A 83 -4.38 5.52 -2.96
C TRP A 83 -4.95 4.47 -1.99
N LEU A 84 -5.93 4.85 -1.16
CA LEU A 84 -6.59 3.92 -0.24
C LEU A 84 -7.33 2.80 -0.98
N LEU A 85 -8.02 3.10 -2.08
CA LEU A 85 -8.72 2.10 -2.90
C LEU A 85 -7.78 1.12 -3.61
N ARG A 86 -6.56 1.54 -3.92
CA ARG A 86 -5.54 0.63 -4.50
C ARG A 86 -4.85 -0.24 -3.46
N LEU A 87 -4.75 0.27 -2.23
CA LEU A 87 -4.03 -0.38 -1.14
C LEU A 87 -4.89 -1.38 -0.35
N LEU A 88 -6.18 -1.08 -0.17
CA LEU A 88 -7.12 -1.85 0.65
C LEU A 88 -7.95 -2.83 -0.18
#